data_AF-A0A2V8V1I5-F1
#
_entry.id   AF-A0A2V8V1I5-F1
#
_cell.length_a   1.000
_cell.length_b   1.000
_cell.length_c   1.000
_cell.angle_alpha   90.00
_cell.angle_beta   90.00
_cell.angle_gamma   90.00
#
_symmetry.space_group_name_H-M   'P 1'
#
loop_
_entity.id
_entity.type
_entity.pdbx_description
1 polymer ?
#
loop_
_entity_poly.entity_id
_entity_poly.type
_entity_poly.pdbx_seq_one_letter_code
_entity_poly.pdbx_strand_id
1 'polypeptide(L)'
;MASKAPAVSEARRIARTAQLELVVPECEKGIGAVISTPDAAQLIEGVRIAPVTLWPDDRGYFLEVQRFGRGLAADFPAATTQVSAAVNYPGTI
;
A
#
# COMPACT_ATOMS: atom_id res chain seq x y z
N MET A 1 7.69 -19.34 -9.22
CA MET A 1 6.40 -19.99 -9.47
C MET A 1 5.36 -18.89 -9.68
N ALA A 2 4.66 -18.88 -10.80
CA ALA A 2 3.71 -17.82 -11.12
C ALA A 2 2.47 -17.96 -10.22
N SER A 3 2.22 -16.97 -9.37
CA SER A 3 0.96 -16.85 -8.64
C SER A 3 -0.13 -16.50 -9.64
N LYS A 4 -1.05 -17.44 -9.85
CA LYS A 4 -2.26 -17.28 -10.65
C LYS A 4 -3.16 -16.26 -9.93
N ALA A 5 -3.49 -15.15 -10.58
CA ALA A 5 -4.52 -14.24 -10.08
C ALA A 5 -5.80 -15.06 -9.82
N PRO A 6 -6.43 -14.95 -8.63
CA PRO A 6 -7.61 -15.76 -8.34
C PRO A 6 -8.70 -15.42 -9.35
N ALA A 7 -9.29 -16.46 -9.93
CA ALA A 7 -10.45 -16.30 -10.78
C ALA A 7 -11.58 -15.73 -9.91
N VAL A 8 -12.19 -14.62 -10.34
CA VAL A 8 -13.30 -13.93 -9.67
C VAL A 8 -14.58 -14.80 -9.56
N SER A 9 -14.52 -16.09 -9.91
CA SER A 9 -15.70 -16.92 -10.18
C SER A 9 -16.35 -17.56 -8.95
N GLU A 10 -15.89 -17.33 -7.72
CA GLU A 10 -16.53 -17.85 -6.49
C GLU A 10 -16.71 -16.79 -5.39
N ALA A 11 -16.78 -15.51 -5.76
CA ALA A 11 -16.95 -14.43 -4.78
C ALA A 11 -18.42 -14.32 -4.31
N ARG A 12 -18.65 -14.25 -2.98
CA ARG A 12 -19.99 -14.05 -2.40
C ARG A 12 -20.45 -12.61 -2.63
N ARG A 13 -21.49 -12.42 -3.44
CA ARG A 13 -22.11 -11.11 -3.69
C ARG A 13 -22.71 -10.50 -2.40
N ILE A 14 -22.43 -9.21 -2.17
CA ILE A 14 -22.92 -8.43 -1.03
C ILE A 14 -24.04 -7.47 -1.47
N ALA A 15 -23.80 -6.67 -2.51
CA ALA A 15 -24.71 -5.64 -2.98
C ALA A 15 -24.48 -5.33 -4.47
N ARG A 16 -25.49 -4.79 -5.15
CA ARG A 16 -25.38 -4.35 -6.55
C ARG A 16 -26.19 -3.08 -6.82
N THR A 17 -25.65 -2.20 -7.65
CA THR A 17 -26.37 -1.13 -8.35
C THR A 17 -26.27 -1.38 -9.86
N ALA A 18 -26.73 -0.46 -10.70
CA ALA A 18 -26.60 -0.58 -12.15
C ALA A 18 -25.15 -0.43 -12.64
N GLN A 19 -24.24 0.15 -11.83
CA GLN A 19 -22.86 0.44 -12.23
C GLN A 19 -21.80 -0.19 -11.32
N LEU A 20 -22.20 -0.76 -10.18
CA LEU A 20 -21.26 -1.30 -9.19
C LEU A 20 -21.78 -2.62 -8.62
N GLU A 21 -20.89 -3.60 -8.51
CA GLU A 21 -21.14 -4.85 -7.79
C GLU A 21 -20.10 -5.01 -6.68
N LEU A 22 -20.57 -5.20 -5.45
CA LEU A 22 -19.72 -5.49 -4.29
C LEU A 22 -19.76 -6.99 -4.01
N VAL A 23 -18.58 -7.61 -3.95
CA VAL A 23 -18.41 -9.04 -3.68
C VAL A 23 -17.35 -9.24 -2.60
N VAL A 24 -17.52 -10.27 -1.76
CA VAL A 24 -16.45 -10.79 -0.90
C VAL A 24 -15.69 -11.83 -1.70
N PRO A 25 -14.40 -11.62 -2.03
CA PRO A 25 -13.61 -12.68 -2.66
C PRO A 25 -13.39 -13.82 -1.68
N GLU A 26 -13.48 -15.07 -2.16
CA GLU A 26 -12.93 -16.20 -1.41
C GLU A 26 -11.40 -16.19 -1.55
N CYS A 27 -10.72 -16.24 -0.41
CA CYS A 27 -9.26 -16.26 -0.35
C CYS A 27 -8.78 -17.41 0.55
N GLU A 28 -7.62 -17.97 0.21
CA GLU A 28 -6.95 -18.91 1.10
C GLU A 28 -6.64 -18.22 2.43
N LYS A 29 -6.87 -18.94 3.53
CA LYS A 29 -6.54 -18.42 4.87
C LYS A 29 -5.03 -18.21 4.99
N GLY A 30 -4.61 -17.05 5.48
CA GLY A 30 -3.20 -16.73 5.70
C GLY A 30 -2.95 -15.22 5.72
N ILE A 31 -1.68 -14.84 5.65
CA ILE A 31 -1.24 -13.43 5.62
C ILE A 31 -1.28 -12.80 4.22
N GLY A 32 -1.73 -13.55 3.21
CA GLY A 32 -1.74 -13.11 1.80
C GLY A 32 -0.35 -13.09 1.17
N ALA A 33 -0.19 -12.26 0.13
CA ALA A 33 1.09 -12.10 -0.56
C ALA A 33 2.03 -11.18 0.21
N VAL A 34 3.29 -11.62 0.39
CA VAL A 34 4.34 -10.79 0.98
C VAL A 34 5.04 -10.01 -0.14
N ILE A 35 4.96 -8.68 -0.07
CA ILE A 35 5.58 -7.78 -1.05
C ILE A 35 7.04 -7.55 -0.69
N SER A 36 7.96 -8.13 -1.47
CA SER A 36 9.41 -8.01 -1.26
C SER A 36 10.09 -6.99 -2.17
N THR A 37 9.41 -6.52 -3.23
CA THR A 37 9.90 -5.47 -4.14
C THR A 37 8.84 -4.40 -4.39
N PRO A 38 9.23 -3.13 -4.67
CA PRO A 38 8.27 -2.03 -4.87
C PRO A 38 7.35 -2.18 -6.08
N ASP A 39 7.70 -3.05 -7.03
CA ASP A 39 7.02 -3.29 -8.31
C ASP A 39 6.38 -4.68 -8.38
N ALA A 40 6.24 -5.36 -7.24
CA ALA A 40 5.69 -6.70 -7.18
C ALA A 40 4.30 -6.80 -7.84
N ALA A 41 4.10 -7.83 -8.66
CA ALA A 41 2.83 -8.04 -9.37
C ALA A 41 1.64 -8.31 -8.44
N GLN A 42 1.89 -8.59 -7.16
CA GLN A 42 0.87 -8.85 -6.14
C GLN A 42 0.39 -7.58 -5.43
N LEU A 43 0.86 -6.39 -5.84
CA LEU A 43 0.37 -5.12 -5.29
C LEU A 43 -1.14 -4.99 -5.50
N ILE A 44 -1.82 -4.48 -4.48
CA ILE A 44 -3.23 -4.11 -4.56
C ILE A 44 -3.37 -2.90 -5.49
N GLU A 45 -4.41 -2.89 -6.32
CA GLU A 45 -4.70 -1.78 -7.21
C GLU A 45 -4.72 -0.44 -6.47
N GLY A 46 -3.94 0.53 -6.97
CA GLY A 46 -3.80 1.86 -6.37
C GLY A 46 -2.76 1.98 -5.24
N VAL A 47 -2.30 0.86 -4.66
CA VAL A 47 -1.20 0.88 -3.67
C VAL A 47 0.13 1.06 -4.39
N ARG A 48 0.90 2.05 -3.95
CA ARG A 48 2.19 2.42 -4.55
C ARG A 48 3.29 2.39 -3.49
N ILE A 49 4.45 1.86 -3.84
CA ILE A 49 5.66 1.84 -3.01
C ILE A 49 6.77 2.54 -3.78
N ALA A 50 7.55 3.38 -3.10
CA ALA A 50 8.72 4.01 -3.69
C ALA A 50 9.93 3.85 -2.76
N PRO A 51 11.12 3.50 -3.28
CA PRO A 51 12.34 3.53 -2.49
C PRO A 51 12.69 4.97 -2.12
N VAL A 52 13.30 5.14 -0.95
CA VAL A 52 13.86 6.43 -0.50
C VAL A 52 15.39 6.39 -0.56
N THR A 53 16.01 7.48 -1.00
CA THR A 53 17.47 7.61 -0.96
C THR A 53 17.90 7.98 0.45
N LEU A 54 18.84 7.20 0.98
CA LEU A 54 19.48 7.44 2.27
C LEU A 54 20.82 8.15 2.06
N TRP A 55 21.04 9.26 2.75
CA TRP A 55 22.26 10.05 2.70
C TRP A 55 23.01 9.96 4.04
N PRO A 56 23.91 8.97 4.20
CA PRO A 56 24.66 8.79 5.44
C PRO A 56 25.88 9.72 5.54
N ASP A 57 26.24 10.09 6.77
CA ASP A 57 27.50 10.75 7.13
C ASP A 57 27.93 10.36 8.56
N ASP A 58 28.95 11.02 9.10
CA ASP A 58 29.48 10.76 10.45
C ASP A 58 28.57 11.26 11.60
N ARG A 59 27.49 11.99 11.28
CA ARG A 59 26.48 12.49 12.24
C ARG A 59 25.25 11.59 12.27
N GLY A 60 25.06 10.76 11.26
CA GLY A 60 23.93 9.86 11.11
C GLY A 60 23.52 9.71 9.65
N TYR A 61 22.25 9.91 9.35
CA TYR A 61 21.73 9.87 7.98
C TYR A 61 20.57 10.84 7.80
N PHE A 62 20.37 11.27 6.57
CA PHE A 62 19.22 12.05 6.13
C PHE A 62 18.44 11.28 5.05
N LEU A 63 17.13 11.42 5.05
CA LEU A 63 16.27 10.95 3.96
C LEU A 63 15.12 11.93 3.73
N GLU A 64 14.72 12.08 2.48
CA GLU A 64 13.53 12.81 2.10
C GLU A 64 12.35 11.83 2.00
N VAL A 65 11.55 11.75 3.06
CA VAL A 65 10.40 10.83 3.12
C VAL A 65 9.28 11.26 2.17
N GLN A 66 9.05 12.57 2.05
CA GLN A 66 7.94 13.12 1.27
C GLN A 66 8.27 14.52 0.73
N ARG A 67 7.86 14.79 -0.51
CA ARG A 67 7.83 16.13 -1.11
C ARG A 67 6.48 16.38 -1.74
N PHE A 68 5.73 17.34 -1.19
CA PHE A 68 4.42 17.71 -1.71
C PHE A 68 4.50 18.15 -3.17
N GLY A 69 3.51 17.72 -3.94
CA GLY A 69 3.45 17.98 -5.39
C GLY A 69 4.41 17.12 -6.23
N ARG A 70 5.12 16.15 -5.65
CA ARG A 70 5.97 15.19 -6.37
C ARG A 70 5.81 13.76 -5.86
N GLY A 71 6.16 12.80 -6.72
CA GLY A 71 6.21 11.37 -6.35
C GLY A 71 4.89 10.85 -5.78
N LEU A 72 4.97 10.02 -4.74
CA LEU A 72 3.78 9.45 -4.07
C LEU A 72 2.87 10.52 -3.44
N ALA A 73 3.39 11.72 -3.20
CA ALA A 73 2.68 12.81 -2.55
C ALA A 73 2.16 13.88 -3.53
N ALA A 74 2.19 13.60 -4.84
CA ALA A 74 1.75 14.56 -5.85
C ALA A 74 0.28 14.95 -5.69
N ASP A 75 -0.55 13.99 -5.31
CA ASP A 75 -2.02 14.15 -5.21
C ASP A 75 -2.47 14.72 -3.85
N PHE A 76 -1.53 15.03 -2.94
CA PHE A 76 -1.82 15.53 -1.59
C PHE A 76 -1.53 17.04 -1.53
N PRO A 77 -2.57 17.91 -1.43
CA PRO A 77 -2.37 19.35 -1.38
C PRO A 77 -1.64 19.76 -0.10
N ALA A 78 -0.57 20.54 -0.21
CA ALA A 78 0.23 20.96 0.93
C ALA A 78 -0.60 21.74 1.98
N ALA A 79 -1.57 22.55 1.53
CA ALA A 79 -2.39 23.40 2.40
C ALA A 79 -3.35 22.62 3.32
N THR A 80 -3.71 21.40 2.94
CA THR A 80 -4.72 20.58 3.66
C THR A 80 -4.15 19.24 4.11
N THR A 81 -2.87 18.99 3.89
CA THR A 81 -2.23 17.75 4.34
C THR A 81 -1.96 17.82 5.84
N GLN A 82 -2.40 16.80 6.56
CA GLN A 82 -2.08 16.60 7.97
C GLN A 82 -0.99 15.54 8.12
N VAL A 83 -0.10 15.73 9.09
CA VAL A 83 0.91 14.74 9.49
C VAL A 83 0.55 14.19 10.86
N SER A 84 0.58 12.86 11.00
CA SER A 84 0.39 12.15 12.25
C SER A 84 1.63 11.30 12.56
N ALA A 85 2.02 11.24 13.82
CA ALA A 85 3.13 10.43 14.29
C ALA A 85 2.74 9.69 15.58
N ALA A 86 3.16 8.43 15.71
CA ALA A 86 2.91 7.60 16.88
C ALA A 86 4.20 6.93 17.34
N VAL A 87 4.35 6.75 18.66
CA VAL A 87 5.44 6.02 19.28
C VAL A 87 4.85 4.77 19.93
N ASN A 88 5.30 3.60 19.46
CA ASN A 88 4.76 2.31 19.86
C ASN A 88 5.86 1.43 20.47
N TYR A 89 5.46 0.50 21.34
CA TYR A 89 6.36 -0.48 21.96
C TYR A 89 6.17 -1.86 21.33
N PRO A 90 7.13 -2.80 21.50
CA PRO A 90 7.00 -4.15 20.97
C PRO A 90 5.67 -4.81 21.38
N GLY A 91 4.94 -5.34 20.39
CA GLY A 91 3.63 -5.98 20.59
C GLY A 91 2.41 -5.12 20.26
N THR A 92 2.58 -3.82 19.97
CA THR A 92 1.51 -3.00 19.39
C THR A 92 1.17 -3.48 17.97
N ILE A 93 -0.12 -3.64 17.67
CA ILE A 93 -0.67 -4.01 16.36
C ILE A 93 -1.56 -2.86 15.88
#